data_AF-A0A8T7C9F9-F1
#
_entry.id   AF-A0A8T7C9F9-F1
#
_cell.length_a   1.000
_cell.length_b   1.000
_cell.length_c   1.000
_cell.angle_alpha   90.00
_cell.angle_beta   90.00
_cell.angle_gamma   90.00
#
_symmetry.space_group_name_H-M   'P 1'
#
loop_
_entity.id
_entity.type
_entity.pdbx_description
1 polymer ?
#
loop_
_entity_poly.entity_id
_entity_poly.type
_entity_poly.pdbx_seq_one_letter_code
_entity_poly.pdbx_strand_id
1 'polypeptide(L)'
;MKTANCASGALVLALFCSSVNAEYVAYSVDDGDRTPLPENIDDIDSKHLLNVEWGSYGGRKSRVGVLEVDNNSSASSFVVTGAMGTSINYSSSDTGVPVNGIEAIVVDVMNATSRFRLVERQTEALQGVLNEQDMGASGRVAKPSAAKLGNILGAEYLVQVVVTNYEPGTEGRDIGVGALSRKVPLLGGVKIKNRQGQVGMNFRLIDAETSEILFTKQIESIIKESGLAFGGAAWGGAGALGGFMSSYSKTPIGQAVIAGINKGVYELVKQIGGGVAQGSVIKADSQEVFVNLGEESVAIGDVLKVMVKGEELIDPDTGISLGGDDEYIGNIEVISVKDKYSIAKPVSLSRTPDRGDRVVSTAAAEPMEYADRWSTKRRR
;
A
#
# COMPACT_ATOMS: atom_id res chain seq x y z
N MET A 1 76.62 9.04 8.94
CA MET A 1 76.45 9.44 7.53
C MET A 1 75.39 8.53 6.93
N LYS A 2 74.23 9.09 6.53
CA LYS A 2 73.04 8.43 5.93
C LYS A 2 72.26 7.47 6.83
N THR A 3 70.93 7.41 6.91
CA THR A 3 69.77 8.29 6.60
C THR A 3 68.56 7.57 7.23
N ALA A 4 67.49 8.33 7.53
CA ALA A 4 66.27 7.88 8.18
C ALA A 4 65.50 6.78 7.41
N ASN A 5 64.64 6.04 8.13
CA ASN A 5 63.30 5.76 7.65
C ASN A 5 62.34 5.57 8.83
N CYS A 6 61.46 6.58 8.99
CA CYS A 6 60.30 6.58 9.86
C CYS A 6 59.16 5.91 9.07
N ALA A 7 58.67 4.77 9.53
CA ALA A 7 57.50 4.11 8.95
C ALA A 7 56.26 4.51 9.77
N SER A 8 55.55 5.54 9.30
CA SER A 8 54.19 5.84 9.73
C SER A 8 53.27 4.69 9.30
N GLY A 9 52.69 3.99 10.27
CA GLY A 9 51.62 3.02 10.03
C GLY A 9 50.33 3.76 9.67
N ALA A 10 49.97 3.74 8.38
CA ALA A 10 48.65 4.12 7.94
C ALA A 10 47.67 2.98 8.27
N LEU A 11 46.85 3.17 9.28
CA LEU A 11 45.69 2.33 9.57
C LEU A 11 44.64 2.59 8.49
N VAL A 12 44.60 1.74 7.46
CA VAL A 12 43.55 1.76 6.45
C VAL A 12 42.26 1.27 7.12
N LEU A 13 41.38 2.20 7.47
CA LEU A 13 40.02 1.92 7.89
C LEU A 13 39.27 1.39 6.66
N ALA A 14 39.15 0.07 6.56
CA ALA A 14 38.33 -0.57 5.55
C ALA A 14 36.87 -0.20 5.81
N LEU A 15 36.35 0.79 5.06
CA LEU A 15 34.93 1.01 4.89
C LEU A 15 34.34 -0.26 4.28
N PHE A 16 33.73 -1.10 5.11
CA PHE A 16 32.77 -2.09 4.66
C PHE A 16 31.56 -1.33 4.14
N CYS A 17 31.62 -0.93 2.87
CA CYS A 17 30.42 -0.59 2.12
C CYS A 17 29.71 -1.92 1.86
N SER A 18 28.82 -2.31 2.77
CA SER A 18 27.80 -3.30 2.46
C SER A 18 27.02 -2.73 1.29
N SER A 19 27.24 -3.27 0.09
CA SER A 19 26.38 -3.06 -1.06
C SER A 19 25.01 -3.65 -0.72
N VAL A 20 24.17 -2.88 -0.04
CA VAL A 20 22.73 -3.08 -0.10
C VAL A 20 22.41 -2.93 -1.57
N ASN A 21 22.15 -4.03 -2.27
CA ASN A 21 21.63 -3.96 -3.63
C ASN A 21 20.36 -3.11 -3.52
N ALA A 22 20.31 -2.03 -4.28
CA ALA A 22 19.13 -1.18 -4.26
C ALA A 22 17.92 -2.04 -4.67
N GLU A 23 16.90 -1.99 -3.82
CA GLU A 23 15.74 -2.88 -3.94
C GLU A 23 14.70 -2.19 -4.81
N TYR A 24 14.23 -2.90 -5.85
CA TYR A 24 13.17 -2.38 -6.72
C TYR A 24 11.88 -2.22 -5.92
N VAL A 25 11.01 -1.31 -6.34
CA VAL A 25 9.71 -1.06 -5.68
C VAL A 25 8.93 -2.35 -5.45
N ALA A 26 8.92 -3.23 -6.44
CA ALA A 26 8.32 -4.55 -6.32
C ALA A 26 8.85 -5.54 -7.37
N TYR A 27 8.60 -6.81 -7.09
CA TYR A 27 8.96 -7.95 -7.91
C TYR A 27 7.71 -8.79 -8.20
N SER A 28 7.57 -9.24 -9.43
CA SER A 28 6.69 -10.36 -9.77
C SER A 28 7.37 -11.67 -9.36
N VAL A 29 6.62 -12.57 -8.73
CA VAL A 29 7.14 -13.87 -8.27
C VAL A 29 6.42 -15.02 -8.96
N ASP A 30 7.13 -15.68 -9.88
CA ASP A 30 6.61 -16.83 -10.63
C ASP A 30 7.50 -18.05 -10.39
N ASP A 31 6.92 -19.17 -9.94
CA ASP A 31 7.65 -20.44 -9.69
C ASP A 31 8.92 -20.28 -8.80
N GLY A 32 8.94 -19.26 -7.94
CA GLY A 32 10.08 -18.93 -7.06
C GLY A 32 11.15 -18.02 -7.67
N ASP A 33 11.02 -17.64 -8.95
CA ASP A 33 11.83 -16.61 -9.58
C ASP A 33 11.26 -15.22 -9.27
N ARG A 34 12.09 -14.31 -8.72
CA ARG A 34 11.77 -12.90 -8.51
C ARG A 34 12.19 -12.09 -9.74
N THR A 35 11.25 -11.40 -10.39
CA THR A 35 11.48 -10.53 -11.54
C THR A 35 11.08 -9.10 -11.19
N PRO A 36 12.00 -8.12 -11.24
CA PRO A 36 11.67 -6.74 -10.86
C PRO A 36 10.67 -6.11 -11.83
N LEU A 37 9.75 -5.31 -11.29
CA LEU A 37 8.71 -4.64 -12.07
C LEU A 37 9.21 -3.29 -12.63
N PRO A 38 8.87 -2.96 -13.89
CA PRO A 38 9.12 -1.64 -14.46
C PRO A 38 8.11 -0.60 -13.95
N GLU A 39 8.39 0.69 -14.15
CA GLU A 39 7.52 1.79 -13.68
C GLU A 39 6.11 1.74 -14.31
N ASN A 40 6.04 1.33 -15.57
CA ASN A 40 4.78 1.09 -16.27
C ASN A 40 4.50 -0.42 -16.35
N ILE A 41 3.46 -0.85 -15.65
CA ILE A 41 3.02 -2.25 -15.60
C ILE A 41 1.70 -2.48 -16.35
N ASP A 42 1.23 -1.52 -17.15
CA ASP A 42 -0.07 -1.61 -17.81
C ASP A 42 -0.18 -2.80 -18.76
N ASP A 43 0.91 -3.09 -19.48
CA ASP A 43 1.00 -4.15 -20.49
C ASP A 43 1.42 -5.53 -19.91
N ILE A 44 1.65 -5.63 -18.60
CA ILE A 44 2.01 -6.89 -17.95
C ILE A 44 0.74 -7.73 -17.77
N ASP A 45 0.78 -8.99 -18.24
CA ASP A 45 -0.32 -9.93 -18.04
C ASP A 45 -0.61 -10.11 -16.53
N SER A 46 -1.89 -10.02 -16.16
CA SER A 46 -2.36 -10.05 -14.78
C SER A 46 -1.84 -11.24 -13.98
N LYS A 47 -1.55 -12.39 -14.61
CA LYS A 47 -0.99 -13.55 -13.90
C LYS A 47 0.36 -13.26 -13.25
N HIS A 48 1.17 -12.38 -13.84
CA HIS A 48 2.48 -11.98 -13.31
C HIS A 48 2.34 -10.92 -12.19
N LEU A 49 1.15 -10.33 -12.04
CA LEU A 49 0.83 -9.40 -10.96
C LEU A 49 0.05 -10.07 -9.83
N LEU A 50 -0.16 -11.39 -9.91
CA LEU A 50 -0.86 -12.16 -8.89
C LEU A 50 -0.02 -12.31 -7.60
N ASN A 51 1.26 -12.68 -7.74
CA ASN A 51 2.21 -12.76 -6.64
C ASN A 51 3.20 -11.60 -6.77
N VAL A 52 2.96 -10.53 -6.02
CA VAL A 52 3.86 -9.37 -5.95
C VAL A 52 4.56 -9.35 -4.61
N GLU A 53 5.88 -9.23 -4.65
CA GLU A 53 6.72 -9.02 -3.48
C GLU A 53 7.22 -7.58 -3.49
N TRP A 54 6.94 -6.83 -2.43
CA TRP A 54 7.32 -5.42 -2.32
C TRP A 54 8.73 -5.29 -1.80
N GLY A 55 9.52 -4.39 -2.39
CA GLY A 55 10.83 -4.06 -1.86
C GLY A 55 10.72 -3.43 -0.48
N SER A 56 11.72 -3.62 0.37
CA SER A 56 11.81 -2.96 1.66
C SER A 56 11.74 -1.44 1.50
N TYR A 57 11.20 -0.79 2.53
CA TYR A 57 11.06 0.65 2.57
C TYR A 57 11.23 1.14 4.00
N GLY A 58 12.25 1.97 4.21
CA GLY A 58 12.52 2.64 5.48
C GLY A 58 12.15 4.13 5.49
N GLY A 59 11.51 4.63 4.43
CA GLY A 59 11.13 6.03 4.32
C GLY A 59 9.83 6.36 5.05
N ARG A 60 9.41 7.64 5.01
CA ARG A 60 8.16 8.07 5.64
C ARG A 60 6.97 7.38 4.99
N LYS A 61 6.08 6.90 5.84
CA LYS A 61 4.82 6.29 5.47
C LYS A 61 3.71 7.35 5.45
N SER A 62 3.12 7.61 4.30
CA SER A 62 1.96 8.50 4.17
C SER A 62 0.79 7.93 4.99
N ARG A 63 0.07 8.77 5.74
CA ARG A 63 -1.11 8.29 6.49
C ARG A 63 -2.30 8.16 5.56
N VAL A 64 -2.78 6.94 5.33
CA VAL A 64 -3.83 6.68 4.34
C VAL A 64 -5.02 5.99 4.98
N GLY A 65 -6.22 6.51 4.71
CA GLY A 65 -7.47 5.82 5.00
C GLY A 65 -8.01 5.14 3.75
N VAL A 66 -8.40 3.87 3.82
CA VAL A 66 -9.07 3.17 2.72
C VAL A 66 -10.57 3.27 2.96
N LEU A 67 -11.29 3.88 2.03
CA LEU A 67 -12.76 3.94 2.07
C LEU A 67 -13.35 2.57 1.70
N GLU A 68 -14.63 2.37 2.03
CA GLU A 68 -15.38 1.18 1.62
C GLU A 68 -15.30 1.01 0.10
N VAL A 69 -15.15 -0.24 -0.38
CA VAL A 69 -15.08 -0.51 -1.80
C VAL A 69 -16.50 -0.53 -2.33
N ASP A 70 -16.81 0.42 -3.21
CA ASP A 70 -18.09 0.44 -3.90
C ASP A 70 -18.10 -0.63 -5.00
N ASN A 71 -19.19 -1.39 -5.12
CA ASN A 71 -19.38 -2.30 -6.24
C ASN A 71 -20.49 -1.80 -7.16
N ASN A 72 -20.09 -1.29 -8.31
CA ASN A 72 -21.00 -0.81 -9.37
C ASN A 72 -21.17 -1.83 -10.50
N SER A 73 -20.71 -3.07 -10.33
CA SER A 73 -20.90 -4.15 -11.31
C SER A 73 -22.31 -4.74 -11.24
N SER A 74 -22.76 -5.36 -12.33
CA SER A 74 -24.06 -6.05 -12.41
C SER A 74 -24.08 -7.44 -11.76
N ALA A 75 -22.95 -7.90 -11.20
CA ALA A 75 -22.81 -9.25 -10.66
C ALA A 75 -23.39 -9.36 -9.23
N SER A 76 -24.23 -10.37 -9.00
CA SER A 76 -24.99 -10.55 -7.74
C SER A 76 -24.61 -11.77 -6.90
N SER A 77 -23.71 -12.65 -7.36
CA SER A 77 -23.23 -13.82 -6.57
C SER A 77 -21.99 -14.47 -7.18
N PHE A 78 -21.24 -15.22 -6.38
CA PHE A 78 -20.25 -16.20 -6.87
C PHE A 78 -20.32 -17.51 -6.08
N VAL A 79 -19.95 -18.61 -6.75
CA VAL A 79 -19.97 -19.96 -6.19
C VAL A 79 -18.54 -20.45 -6.01
N VAL A 80 -18.16 -20.76 -4.77
CA VAL A 80 -16.87 -21.39 -4.48
C VAL A 80 -17.09 -22.90 -4.36
N THR A 81 -16.48 -23.68 -5.26
CA THR A 81 -16.47 -25.15 -5.15
C THR A 81 -15.20 -25.61 -4.45
N GLY A 82 -15.35 -26.17 -3.25
CA GLY A 82 -14.24 -26.74 -2.47
C GLY A 82 -13.67 -28.02 -3.09
N ALA A 83 -12.51 -28.45 -2.59
CA ALA A 83 -11.74 -29.59 -3.11
C ALA A 83 -12.48 -30.94 -3.10
N MET A 84 -13.56 -31.07 -2.31
CA MET A 84 -14.43 -32.26 -2.26
C MET A 84 -15.68 -32.16 -3.16
N GLY A 85 -15.76 -31.15 -4.04
CA GLY A 85 -16.92 -30.95 -4.93
C GLY A 85 -18.12 -30.28 -4.28
N THR A 86 -18.00 -29.85 -3.02
CA THR A 86 -19.03 -29.07 -2.31
C THR A 86 -19.00 -27.62 -2.80
N SER A 87 -20.08 -27.17 -3.43
CA SER A 87 -20.28 -25.78 -3.84
C SER A 87 -20.94 -24.99 -2.72
N ILE A 88 -20.25 -23.99 -2.18
CA ILE A 88 -20.82 -23.00 -1.27
C ILE A 88 -21.26 -21.82 -2.13
N ASN A 89 -22.56 -21.54 -2.14
CA ASN A 89 -23.13 -20.38 -2.81
C ASN A 89 -23.04 -19.18 -1.85
N TYR A 90 -22.18 -18.22 -2.16
CA TYR A 90 -22.15 -16.93 -1.46
C TYR A 90 -23.10 -16.00 -2.22
N SER A 91 -24.36 -16.00 -1.78
CA SER A 91 -25.43 -15.15 -2.29
C SER A 91 -25.79 -14.16 -1.19
N SER A 92 -25.54 -12.88 -1.43
CA SER A 92 -26.25 -11.82 -0.70
C SER A 92 -27.64 -11.71 -1.28
N SER A 93 -28.66 -11.81 -0.44
CA SER A 93 -29.99 -11.32 -0.76
C SER A 93 -29.90 -9.79 -0.88
N ASP A 94 -30.28 -9.29 -2.05
CA ASP A 94 -30.21 -7.91 -2.56
C ASP A 94 -28.83 -7.46 -3.08
N THR A 95 -28.70 -7.54 -4.42
CA THR A 95 -27.74 -6.82 -5.29
C THR A 95 -26.31 -6.65 -4.76
N GLY A 96 -25.46 -7.63 -5.05
CA GLY A 96 -24.01 -7.45 -5.05
C GLY A 96 -23.26 -8.72 -4.64
N VAL A 97 -22.20 -9.05 -5.38
CA VAL A 97 -21.11 -9.89 -4.87
C VAL A 97 -20.75 -9.39 -3.47
N PRO A 98 -20.59 -10.25 -2.45
CA PRO A 98 -20.10 -9.81 -1.15
C PRO A 98 -18.71 -9.20 -1.34
N VAL A 99 -18.69 -7.87 -1.38
CA VAL A 99 -17.49 -7.03 -1.54
C VAL A 99 -16.65 -7.12 -0.27
N ASN A 100 -17.30 -7.43 0.86
CA ASN A 100 -16.74 -7.72 2.18
C ASN A 100 -15.49 -8.62 2.09
N GLY A 101 -14.32 -8.01 1.87
CA GLY A 101 -13.06 -8.72 1.71
C GLY A 101 -12.13 -8.11 0.65
N ILE A 102 -12.65 -7.42 -0.36
CA ILE A 102 -11.83 -6.70 -1.34
C ILE A 102 -11.11 -5.54 -0.66
N GLU A 103 -11.80 -4.80 0.21
CA GLU A 103 -11.24 -3.75 1.06
C GLU A 103 -10.09 -4.29 1.90
N ALA A 104 -10.30 -5.45 2.53
CA ALA A 104 -9.28 -6.10 3.34
C ALA A 104 -8.05 -6.47 2.50
N ILE A 105 -8.24 -6.96 1.27
CA ILE A 105 -7.14 -7.20 0.34
C ILE A 105 -6.42 -5.88 -0.01
N VAL A 106 -7.14 -4.79 -0.29
CA VAL A 106 -6.53 -3.48 -0.56
C VAL A 106 -5.69 -3.01 0.63
N VAL A 107 -6.27 -3.02 1.84
CA VAL A 107 -5.60 -2.65 3.10
C VAL A 107 -4.35 -3.51 3.31
N ASP A 108 -4.46 -4.82 3.14
CA ASP A 108 -3.35 -5.75 3.35
C ASP A 108 -2.24 -5.56 2.30
N VAL A 109 -2.57 -5.39 1.00
CA VAL A 109 -1.58 -5.12 -0.05
C VAL A 109 -0.89 -3.78 0.21
N MET A 110 -1.64 -2.75 0.59
CA MET A 110 -1.08 -1.45 0.98
C MET A 110 -0.15 -1.59 2.20
N ASN A 111 -0.55 -2.34 3.22
CA ASN A 111 0.29 -2.59 4.40
C ASN A 111 1.56 -3.36 4.04
N ALA A 112 1.46 -4.37 3.17
CA ALA A 112 2.58 -5.19 2.71
C ALA A 112 3.66 -4.37 1.99
N THR A 113 3.30 -3.24 1.37
CA THR A 113 4.28 -2.32 0.76
C THR A 113 5.22 -1.67 1.77
N SER A 114 4.87 -1.66 3.06
CA SER A 114 5.53 -0.90 4.11
C SER A 114 5.61 0.62 3.86
N ARG A 115 4.94 1.15 2.84
CA ARG A 115 4.99 2.57 2.41
C ARG A 115 3.84 3.42 2.93
N PHE A 116 2.87 2.81 3.60
CA PHE A 116 1.68 3.49 4.11
C PHE A 116 1.47 3.23 5.60
N ARG A 117 1.00 4.25 6.32
CA ARG A 117 0.49 4.13 7.69
C ARG A 117 -1.03 4.15 7.61
N LEU A 118 -1.64 2.97 7.66
CA LEU A 118 -3.08 2.84 7.46
C LEU A 118 -3.85 3.30 8.69
N VAL A 119 -4.94 4.01 8.47
CA VAL A 119 -5.89 4.43 9.51
C VAL A 119 -7.29 3.96 9.14
N GLU A 120 -8.06 3.54 10.15
CA GLU A 120 -9.37 2.96 9.89
C GLU A 120 -10.41 3.99 9.44
N ARG A 121 -11.07 3.67 8.33
CA ARG A 121 -12.17 4.47 7.75
C ARG A 121 -13.39 3.62 7.39
N GLN A 122 -13.33 2.31 7.60
CA GLN A 122 -14.51 1.46 7.53
C GLN A 122 -15.49 1.89 8.63
N THR A 123 -16.76 2.06 8.26
CA THR A 123 -17.77 2.65 9.15
C THR A 123 -17.89 1.84 10.44
N GLU A 124 -17.95 0.50 10.36
CA GLU A 124 -18.09 -0.38 11.52
C GLU A 124 -16.86 -0.36 12.42
N ALA A 125 -15.65 -0.41 11.84
CA ALA A 125 -14.40 -0.44 12.61
C ALA A 125 -14.19 0.90 13.33
N LEU A 126 -14.40 2.02 12.62
CA LEU A 126 -14.29 3.36 13.19
C LEU A 126 -15.33 3.59 14.29
N GLN A 127 -16.58 3.13 14.09
CA GLN A 127 -17.61 3.21 15.11
C GLN A 127 -17.26 2.37 16.35
N GLY A 128 -16.64 1.21 16.18
CA GLY A 128 -16.11 0.41 17.28
C GLY A 128 -15.08 1.19 18.13
N VAL A 129 -14.15 1.90 17.48
CA VAL A 129 -13.16 2.75 18.15
C VAL A 129 -13.81 3.92 18.88
N LEU A 130 -14.80 4.58 18.26
CA LEU A 130 -15.56 5.66 18.89
C LEU A 130 -16.31 5.16 20.13
N ASN A 131 -16.99 4.02 20.03
CA ASN A 131 -17.69 3.40 21.14
C ASN A 131 -16.75 3.05 22.30
N GLU A 132 -15.52 2.59 22.03
CA GLU A 132 -14.51 2.32 23.07
C GLU A 132 -14.08 3.61 23.78
N GLN A 133 -13.89 4.71 23.05
CA GLN A 133 -13.60 6.01 23.67
C GLN A 133 -14.79 6.51 24.51
N ASP A 134 -16.02 6.31 24.04
CA ASP A 134 -17.23 6.64 24.80
C ASP A 134 -17.36 5.79 26.07
N MET A 135 -16.98 4.50 26.02
CA MET A 135 -16.89 3.65 27.21
C MET A 135 -15.85 4.17 28.20
N GLY A 136 -14.67 4.57 27.73
CA GLY A 136 -13.63 5.20 28.52
C GLY A 136 -14.10 6.49 29.20
N ALA A 137 -14.83 7.33 28.46
CA ALA A 137 -15.41 8.58 28.96
C ALA A 137 -16.58 8.37 29.93
N SER A 138 -17.36 7.29 29.76
CA SER A 138 -18.55 7.02 30.59
C SER A 138 -18.24 6.65 32.05
N GLY A 139 -16.97 6.39 32.39
CA GLY A 139 -16.56 5.96 33.72
C GLY A 139 -16.78 4.46 34.01
N ARG A 140 -17.20 3.68 33.00
CA ARG A 140 -17.41 2.23 33.12
C ARG A 140 -16.11 1.41 33.03
N VAL A 141 -15.05 1.98 32.48
CA VAL A 141 -13.73 1.34 32.30
C VAL A 141 -12.73 1.89 33.32
N ALA A 142 -11.76 1.06 33.75
CA ALA A 142 -10.69 1.49 34.62
C ALA A 142 -9.84 2.60 33.98
N LYS A 143 -9.60 3.70 34.71
CA LYS A 143 -8.94 4.91 34.19
C LYS A 143 -7.59 4.67 33.49
N PRO A 144 -6.70 3.79 33.97
CA PRO A 144 -5.40 3.57 33.29
C PRO A 144 -5.52 2.97 31.89
N SER A 145 -6.59 2.21 31.62
CA SER A 145 -6.82 1.53 30.33
C SER A 145 -7.87 2.24 29.46
N ALA A 146 -8.50 3.30 29.96
CA ALA A 146 -9.55 4.01 29.24
C ALA A 146 -8.98 4.68 27.98
N ALA A 147 -9.53 4.34 26.83
CA ALA A 147 -9.23 5.03 25.58
C ALA A 147 -9.65 6.51 25.71
N LYS A 148 -8.73 7.42 25.36
CA LYS A 148 -8.99 8.86 25.45
C LYS A 148 -9.73 9.35 24.22
N LEU A 149 -10.72 10.21 24.45
CA LEU A 149 -11.41 10.95 23.39
C LEU A 149 -10.44 11.85 22.62
N GLY A 150 -10.74 12.05 21.33
CA GLY A 150 -10.04 13.00 20.46
C GLY A 150 -8.68 12.52 19.93
N ASN A 151 -8.31 11.26 20.19
CA ASN A 151 -7.05 10.67 19.73
C ASN A 151 -7.20 9.81 18.46
N ILE A 152 -8.33 9.90 17.75
CA ILE A 152 -8.47 9.26 16.44
C ILE A 152 -7.57 10.01 15.45
N LEU A 153 -6.69 9.26 14.79
CA LEU A 153 -5.77 9.84 13.82
C LEU A 153 -6.51 10.22 12.53
N GLY A 154 -6.22 11.40 12.00
CA GLY A 154 -6.59 11.83 10.65
C GLY A 154 -5.77 11.11 9.56
N ALA A 155 -6.34 11.00 8.36
CA ALA A 155 -5.64 10.53 7.18
C ALA A 155 -5.11 11.76 6.42
N GLU A 156 -3.94 11.64 5.77
CA GLU A 156 -3.46 12.65 4.81
C GLU A 156 -4.15 12.43 3.47
N TYR A 157 -4.30 11.16 3.08
CA TYR A 157 -4.98 10.77 1.86
C TYR A 157 -6.08 9.75 2.13
N LEU A 158 -7.13 9.80 1.32
CA LEU A 158 -8.14 8.75 1.25
C LEU A 158 -7.99 8.00 -0.07
N VAL A 159 -8.05 6.67 0.00
CA VAL A 159 -8.08 5.81 -1.18
C VAL A 159 -9.49 5.27 -1.34
N GLN A 160 -10.10 5.52 -2.50
CA GLN A 160 -11.35 4.90 -2.91
C GLN A 160 -11.06 3.88 -4.01
N VAL A 161 -11.67 2.70 -3.90
CA VAL A 161 -11.65 1.70 -4.96
C VAL A 161 -13.08 1.39 -5.34
N VAL A 162 -13.39 1.44 -6.63
CA VAL A 162 -14.71 1.11 -7.16
C VAL A 162 -14.58 -0.07 -8.10
N VAL A 163 -15.25 -1.19 -7.81
CA VAL A 163 -15.35 -2.32 -8.73
C VAL A 163 -16.33 -1.93 -9.85
N THR A 164 -15.78 -1.73 -11.06
CA THR A 164 -16.53 -1.30 -12.24
C THR A 164 -16.99 -2.46 -13.12
N ASN A 165 -16.26 -3.59 -13.09
CA ASN A 165 -16.68 -4.83 -13.74
C ASN A 165 -16.31 -6.03 -12.87
N TYR A 166 -17.11 -7.09 -12.88
CA TYR A 166 -16.85 -8.33 -12.14
C TYR A 166 -17.45 -9.52 -12.90
N GLU A 167 -16.60 -10.30 -13.54
CA GLU A 167 -16.98 -11.43 -14.39
C GLU A 167 -16.32 -12.72 -13.89
N PRO A 168 -17.06 -13.57 -13.14
CA PRO A 168 -16.49 -14.76 -12.53
C PRO A 168 -16.17 -15.92 -13.49
N GLY A 169 -16.35 -15.74 -14.80
CA GLY A 169 -15.93 -16.71 -15.82
C GLY A 169 -16.86 -17.87 -16.09
N THR A 170 -18.17 -17.66 -15.93
CA THR A 170 -19.18 -18.69 -16.22
C THR A 170 -20.15 -18.25 -17.32
N GLU A 171 -19.65 -18.03 -18.52
CA GLU A 171 -20.46 -18.30 -19.73
C GLU A 171 -20.10 -19.67 -20.27
N GLY A 172 -20.59 -20.70 -19.57
CA GLY A 172 -20.92 -21.94 -20.26
C GLY A 172 -22.15 -21.67 -21.10
N ARG A 173 -21.99 -21.13 -22.32
CA ARG A 173 -23.05 -21.27 -23.32
C ARG A 173 -23.18 -22.76 -23.56
N ASP A 174 -24.26 -23.36 -23.05
CA ASP A 174 -24.71 -24.66 -23.51
C ASP A 174 -24.97 -24.51 -25.02
N ILE A 175 -23.95 -24.76 -25.84
CA ILE A 175 -24.18 -25.21 -27.20
C ILE A 175 -24.71 -26.62 -27.00
N GLY A 176 -26.00 -26.68 -26.69
CA GLY A 176 -26.75 -27.91 -26.74
C GLY A 176 -26.50 -28.49 -28.11
N VAL A 177 -25.81 -29.62 -28.14
CA VAL A 177 -25.92 -30.62 -29.20
C VAL A 177 -27.34 -31.21 -29.10
N GLY A 178 -28.34 -30.33 -29.28
CA GLY A 178 -29.76 -30.60 -29.16
C GLY A 178 -30.53 -30.14 -30.40
N ALA A 179 -29.85 -29.53 -31.38
CA ALA A 179 -30.44 -29.18 -32.67
C ALA A 179 -29.96 -30.05 -33.84
N LEU A 180 -29.04 -31.01 -33.64
CA LEU A 180 -28.59 -31.92 -34.69
C LEU A 180 -28.45 -33.37 -34.19
N SER A 181 -29.37 -34.20 -34.69
CA SER A 181 -29.23 -35.65 -34.90
C SER A 181 -29.45 -36.61 -33.71
N ARG A 182 -30.69 -37.10 -33.65
CA ARG A 182 -31.30 -38.12 -32.78
C ARG A 182 -30.68 -39.54 -32.81
N LYS A 183 -29.48 -39.82 -33.33
CA LYS A 183 -29.04 -41.24 -33.54
C LYS A 183 -27.52 -41.53 -33.52
N VAL A 184 -26.73 -41.02 -32.58
CA VAL A 184 -25.38 -41.58 -32.31
C VAL A 184 -25.07 -41.56 -30.81
N PRO A 185 -24.74 -42.69 -30.16
CA PRO A 185 -24.22 -42.69 -28.79
C PRO A 185 -22.72 -42.35 -28.87
N LEU A 186 -22.39 -41.06 -28.95
CA LEU A 186 -20.99 -40.63 -28.95
C LEU A 186 -20.50 -40.49 -27.51
N LEU A 187 -19.56 -41.37 -27.16
CA LEU A 187 -18.68 -41.30 -25.99
C LEU A 187 -18.09 -39.89 -25.81
N GLY A 188 -18.23 -39.34 -24.59
CA GLY A 188 -17.38 -38.26 -24.08
C GLY A 188 -17.70 -36.85 -24.60
N GLY A 189 -18.67 -36.17 -23.99
CA GLY A 189 -18.84 -34.72 -24.17
C GLY A 189 -17.67 -33.96 -23.54
N VAL A 190 -16.74 -33.49 -24.36
CA VAL A 190 -15.65 -32.58 -23.93
C VAL A 190 -16.26 -31.21 -23.60
N LYS A 191 -16.45 -30.94 -22.30
CA LYS A 191 -16.74 -29.58 -21.79
C LYS A 191 -15.46 -28.75 -21.86
N ILE A 192 -15.28 -27.94 -22.90
CA ILE A 192 -14.24 -26.90 -22.92
C ILE A 192 -14.72 -25.77 -22.00
N LYS A 193 -14.29 -25.81 -20.73
CA LYS A 193 -14.48 -24.74 -19.76
C LYS A 193 -13.35 -23.73 -19.90
N ASN A 194 -13.52 -22.71 -20.74
CA ASN A 194 -12.66 -21.53 -20.65
C ASN A 194 -13.11 -20.72 -19.43
N ARG A 195 -12.57 -21.03 -18.25
CA ARG A 195 -12.82 -20.26 -17.01
C ARG A 195 -11.92 -19.03 -17.03
N GLN A 196 -12.45 -17.88 -17.42
CA GLN A 196 -11.73 -16.61 -17.38
C GLN A 196 -12.32 -15.73 -16.28
N GLY A 197 -11.53 -15.33 -15.29
CA GLY A 197 -11.93 -14.31 -14.34
C GLY A 197 -11.55 -12.93 -14.86
N GLN A 198 -12.46 -11.97 -14.81
CA GLN A 198 -12.17 -10.59 -15.20
C GLN A 198 -12.75 -9.62 -14.16
N VAL A 199 -11.99 -8.57 -13.86
CA VAL A 199 -12.43 -7.50 -12.97
C VAL A 199 -11.93 -6.16 -13.49
N GLY A 200 -12.80 -5.17 -13.41
CA GLY A 200 -12.48 -3.76 -13.60
C GLY A 200 -12.52 -3.04 -12.25
N MET A 201 -11.51 -2.23 -11.95
CA MET A 201 -11.44 -1.43 -10.72
C MET A 201 -10.98 0.00 -11.01
N ASN A 202 -11.66 1.00 -10.47
CA ASN A 202 -11.21 2.40 -10.50
C ASN A 202 -10.63 2.77 -9.14
N PHE A 203 -9.34 3.12 -9.12
CA PHE A 203 -8.66 3.63 -7.94
C PHE A 203 -8.66 5.15 -7.97
N ARG A 204 -8.92 5.78 -6.82
CA ARG A 204 -8.82 7.23 -6.64
C ARG A 204 -8.00 7.54 -5.40
N LEU A 205 -7.10 8.50 -5.53
CA LEU A 205 -6.38 9.10 -4.42
C LEU A 205 -6.95 10.50 -4.19
N ILE A 206 -7.40 10.75 -2.96
CA ILE A 206 -8.08 11.97 -2.57
C ILE A 206 -7.27 12.64 -1.46
N ASP A 207 -7.00 13.93 -1.59
CA ASP A 207 -6.45 14.75 -0.52
C ASP A 207 -7.51 14.95 0.57
N ALA A 208 -7.20 14.55 1.80
CA ALA A 208 -8.18 14.60 2.89
C ALA A 208 -8.42 16.02 3.44
N GLU A 209 -7.51 16.96 3.18
CA GLU A 209 -7.61 18.35 3.62
C GLU A 209 -8.48 19.16 2.64
N THR A 210 -8.28 18.98 1.33
CA THR A 210 -8.96 19.79 0.29
C THR A 210 -10.10 19.07 -0.41
N SER A 211 -10.24 17.75 -0.23
CA SER A 211 -11.15 16.89 -1.02
C SER A 211 -10.83 16.82 -2.52
N GLU A 212 -9.63 17.25 -2.94
CA GLU A 212 -9.19 17.15 -4.33
C GLU A 212 -8.86 15.70 -4.71
N ILE A 213 -9.33 15.26 -5.88
CA ILE A 213 -8.91 13.97 -6.46
C ILE A 213 -7.56 14.19 -7.15
N LEU A 214 -6.47 13.80 -6.48
CA LEU A 214 -5.10 13.96 -6.98
C LEU A 214 -4.75 12.96 -8.09
N PHE A 215 -5.35 11.77 -8.05
CA PHE A 215 -5.05 10.71 -9.00
C PHE A 215 -6.26 9.78 -9.20
N THR A 216 -6.43 9.31 -10.43
CA THR A 216 -7.39 8.26 -10.78
C THR A 216 -6.80 7.28 -11.78
N LYS A 217 -7.06 5.99 -11.60
CA LYS A 217 -6.61 4.93 -12.50
C LYS A 217 -7.68 3.88 -12.66
N GLN A 218 -8.12 3.65 -13.90
CA GLN A 218 -8.87 2.46 -14.26
C GLN A 218 -7.91 1.29 -14.48
N ILE A 219 -8.15 0.21 -13.76
CA ILE A 219 -7.47 -1.06 -13.88
C ILE A 219 -8.43 -2.08 -14.46
N GLU A 220 -7.91 -2.89 -15.37
CA GLU A 220 -8.55 -4.11 -15.85
C GLU A 220 -7.58 -5.27 -15.61
N SER A 221 -8.12 -6.36 -15.06
CA SER A 221 -7.36 -7.57 -14.76
C SER A 221 -8.14 -8.77 -15.26
N ILE A 222 -7.48 -9.60 -16.05
CA ILE A 222 -8.04 -10.79 -16.68
C ILE A 222 -7.12 -11.97 -16.38
N ILE A 223 -7.66 -13.03 -15.80
CA ILE A 223 -6.99 -14.30 -15.54
C ILE A 223 -7.70 -15.40 -16.31
N LYS A 224 -7.03 -15.95 -17.33
CA LYS A 224 -7.58 -16.98 -18.22
C LYS A 224 -7.24 -18.41 -17.79
N GLU A 225 -6.25 -18.55 -16.91
CA GLU A 225 -5.69 -19.82 -16.48
C GLU A 225 -6.31 -20.24 -15.13
N SER A 226 -6.53 -21.54 -14.93
CA SER A 226 -6.95 -22.09 -13.63
C SER A 226 -5.77 -22.82 -13.00
N GLY A 227 -5.56 -22.66 -11.68
CA GLY A 227 -4.52 -23.39 -10.96
C GLY A 227 -3.14 -22.74 -10.93
N LEU A 228 -3.05 -21.42 -11.20
CA LEU A 228 -1.83 -20.65 -10.91
C LEU A 228 -1.44 -20.82 -9.44
N ALA A 229 -0.15 -21.04 -9.19
CA ALA A 229 0.36 -21.12 -7.84
C ALA A 229 0.28 -19.74 -7.18
N PHE A 230 -0.49 -19.63 -6.09
CA PHE A 230 -0.53 -18.45 -5.25
C PHE A 230 0.33 -18.71 -4.00
N GLY A 231 1.45 -17.97 -3.90
CA GLY A 231 2.46 -18.12 -2.85
C GLY A 231 2.00 -17.47 -1.54
N GLY A 232 0.99 -18.05 -0.89
CA GLY A 232 0.29 -17.49 0.28
C GLY A 232 1.07 -17.38 1.59
N ALA A 233 2.41 -17.33 1.59
CA ALA A 233 3.20 -17.21 2.81
C ALA A 233 2.97 -15.86 3.52
N ALA A 234 2.72 -14.77 2.78
CA ALA A 234 2.37 -13.45 3.33
C ALA A 234 0.91 -13.34 3.80
N TRP A 235 0.05 -14.27 3.39
CA TRP A 235 -1.41 -14.23 3.57
C TRP A 235 -1.93 -15.37 4.46
N GLY A 236 -1.01 -16.16 5.05
CA GLY A 236 -1.28 -17.39 5.80
C GLY A 236 -1.75 -17.19 7.24
N GLY A 237 -2.58 -16.18 7.50
CA GLY A 237 -3.15 -15.96 8.84
C GLY A 237 -4.07 -17.11 9.28
N ALA A 238 -3.90 -17.59 10.51
CA ALA A 238 -4.79 -18.59 11.10
C ALA A 238 -6.15 -17.94 11.46
N GLY A 239 -7.21 -18.21 10.69
CA GLY A 239 -8.55 -17.68 10.96
C GLY A 239 -9.51 -17.80 9.77
N ALA A 240 -10.75 -17.32 9.94
CA ALA A 240 -11.80 -17.33 8.91
C ALA A 240 -11.38 -16.59 7.63
N LEU A 241 -10.60 -15.51 7.76
CA LEU A 241 -10.03 -14.75 6.63
C LEU A 241 -9.00 -15.57 5.84
N GLY A 242 -8.17 -16.38 6.52
CA GLY A 242 -7.21 -17.28 5.85
C GLY A 242 -7.89 -18.42 5.08
N GLY A 243 -9.00 -18.96 5.61
CA GLY A 243 -9.82 -19.96 4.92
C GLY A 243 -10.54 -19.40 3.68
N PHE A 244 -11.08 -18.19 3.80
CA PHE A 244 -11.65 -17.43 2.69
C PHE A 244 -10.59 -17.16 1.61
N MET A 245 -9.46 -16.56 1.98
CA MET A 245 -8.39 -16.21 1.04
C MET A 245 -7.83 -17.42 0.31
N SER A 246 -7.62 -18.54 1.02
CA SER A 246 -7.14 -19.81 0.45
C SER A 246 -8.08 -20.40 -0.60
N SER A 247 -9.38 -20.15 -0.49
CA SER A 247 -10.37 -20.63 -1.46
C SER A 247 -10.59 -19.62 -2.60
N TYR A 248 -10.62 -18.34 -2.26
CA TYR A 248 -10.83 -17.23 -3.19
C TYR A 248 -9.68 -17.10 -4.20
N SER A 249 -8.43 -17.11 -3.72
CA SER A 249 -7.21 -17.04 -4.55
C SER A 249 -6.99 -18.24 -5.48
N LYS A 250 -7.79 -19.32 -5.36
CA LYS A 250 -7.77 -20.46 -6.28
C LYS A 250 -8.74 -20.30 -7.45
N THR A 251 -9.65 -19.34 -7.36
CA THR A 251 -10.61 -19.05 -8.43
C THR A 251 -10.01 -18.04 -9.42
N PRO A 252 -10.26 -18.15 -10.74
CA PRO A 252 -9.78 -17.17 -11.70
C PRO A 252 -10.20 -15.73 -11.37
N ILE A 253 -11.42 -15.55 -10.85
CA ILE A 253 -11.90 -14.21 -10.46
C ILE A 253 -11.21 -13.67 -9.22
N GLY A 254 -10.99 -14.50 -8.20
CA GLY A 254 -10.23 -14.05 -7.04
C GLY A 254 -8.78 -13.72 -7.38
N GLN A 255 -8.17 -14.49 -8.28
CA GLN A 255 -6.85 -14.17 -8.83
C GLN A 255 -6.86 -12.85 -9.61
N ALA A 256 -7.90 -12.61 -10.43
CA ALA A 256 -8.03 -11.36 -11.18
C ALA A 256 -8.17 -10.15 -10.23
N VAL A 257 -8.95 -10.28 -9.16
CA VAL A 257 -9.11 -9.26 -8.10
C VAL A 257 -7.78 -8.98 -7.43
N ILE A 258 -7.07 -10.00 -6.94
CA ILE A 258 -5.78 -9.81 -6.27
C ILE A 258 -4.76 -9.15 -7.21
N ALA A 259 -4.65 -9.62 -8.45
CA ALA A 259 -3.74 -9.03 -9.44
C ALA A 259 -4.11 -7.57 -9.78
N GLY A 260 -5.40 -7.26 -9.90
CA GLY A 260 -5.88 -5.90 -10.15
C GLY A 260 -5.61 -4.97 -8.96
N ILE A 261 -5.74 -5.45 -7.73
CA ILE A 261 -5.40 -4.68 -6.52
C ILE A 261 -3.90 -4.45 -6.43
N ASN A 262 -3.06 -5.47 -6.65
CA ASN A 262 -1.61 -5.31 -6.69
C ASN A 262 -1.20 -4.24 -7.72
N LYS A 263 -1.80 -4.29 -8.92
CA LYS A 263 -1.59 -3.28 -9.96
C LYS A 263 -2.03 -1.87 -9.51
N GLY A 264 -3.23 -1.76 -8.93
CA GLY A 264 -3.74 -0.47 -8.41
C GLY A 264 -2.89 0.11 -7.29
N VAL A 265 -2.47 -0.70 -6.33
CA VAL A 265 -1.60 -0.28 -5.22
C VAL A 265 -0.21 0.11 -5.72
N TYR A 266 0.33 -0.59 -6.72
CA TYR A 266 1.58 -0.20 -7.36
C TYR A 266 1.51 1.22 -7.96
N GLU A 267 0.40 1.55 -8.61
CA GLU A 267 0.14 2.90 -9.12
C GLU A 267 -0.01 3.94 -8.00
N LEU A 268 -0.60 3.58 -6.86
CA LEU A 268 -0.67 4.46 -5.68
C LEU A 268 0.71 4.69 -5.04
N VAL A 269 1.56 3.66 -4.98
CA VAL A 269 2.94 3.77 -4.48
C VAL A 269 3.73 4.80 -5.30
N LYS A 270 3.56 4.82 -6.62
CA LYS A 270 4.17 5.83 -7.49
C LYS A 270 3.76 7.26 -7.14
N GLN A 271 2.54 7.48 -6.66
CA GLN A 271 2.04 8.81 -6.31
C GLN A 271 2.50 9.26 -4.92
N ILE A 272 2.33 8.39 -3.91
CA ILE A 272 2.46 8.78 -2.48
C ILE A 272 3.33 7.85 -1.64
N GLY A 273 4.01 6.89 -2.26
CA GLY A 273 4.85 5.87 -1.59
C GLY A 273 6.35 6.15 -1.60
N GLY A 274 6.80 7.30 -2.11
CA GLY A 274 8.22 7.70 -2.23
C GLY A 274 8.57 9.03 -1.57
N GLY A 275 7.75 9.54 -0.64
CA GLY A 275 7.99 10.84 -0.02
C GLY A 275 9.21 10.83 0.93
N VAL A 276 10.04 11.87 0.86
CA VAL A 276 11.08 12.12 1.90
C VAL A 276 10.44 12.22 3.28
N ALA A 277 11.16 11.85 4.33
CA ALA A 277 10.63 12.00 5.68
C ALA A 277 10.30 13.47 5.99
N GLN A 278 9.08 13.73 6.43
CA GLN A 278 8.59 15.06 6.77
C GLN A 278 7.80 15.00 8.07
N GLY A 279 8.00 16.00 8.90
CA GLY A 279 7.35 16.10 10.21
C GLY A 279 7.25 17.54 10.64
N SER A 280 7.06 17.73 11.93
CA SER A 280 6.97 19.04 12.57
C SER A 280 7.78 19.07 13.87
N VAL A 281 8.21 20.26 14.24
CA VAL A 281 8.85 20.56 15.52
C VAL A 281 7.83 20.42 16.64
N ILE A 282 8.14 19.57 17.63
CA ILE A 282 7.36 19.37 18.86
C ILE A 282 7.72 20.45 19.89
N LYS A 283 9.03 20.66 20.07
CA LYS A 283 9.63 21.68 20.94
C LYS A 283 11.05 21.95 20.46
N ALA A 284 11.55 23.16 20.67
CA ALA A 284 12.93 23.51 20.34
C ALA A 284 13.50 24.49 21.36
N ASP A 285 14.80 24.41 21.57
CA ASP A 285 15.62 25.41 22.25
C ASP A 285 16.92 25.65 21.46
N SER A 286 17.85 26.40 22.03
CA SER A 286 19.12 26.76 21.38
C SER A 286 20.07 25.58 21.12
N GLN A 287 19.84 24.42 21.72
CA GLN A 287 20.71 23.24 21.68
C GLN A 287 20.00 22.03 21.05
N GLU A 288 18.71 21.84 21.34
CA GLU A 288 17.96 20.67 20.94
C GLU A 288 16.65 21.03 20.25
N VAL A 289 16.35 20.31 19.16
CA VAL A 289 15.09 20.38 18.42
C VAL A 289 14.45 19.00 18.44
N PHE A 290 13.25 18.90 18.98
CA PHE A 290 12.49 17.65 19.06
C PHE A 290 11.49 17.64 17.92
N VAL A 291 11.50 16.57 17.12
CA VAL A 291 10.63 16.43 15.93
C VAL A 291 9.81 15.15 16.02
N ASN A 292 8.60 15.15 15.46
CA ASN A 292 7.68 14.00 15.48
C ASN A 292 8.03 12.92 14.43
N LEU A 293 9.33 12.72 14.18
CA LEU A 293 9.89 11.68 13.32
C LEU A 293 10.61 10.65 14.19
N GLY A 294 10.18 9.40 14.17
CA GLY A 294 10.74 8.31 14.98
C GLY A 294 11.60 7.33 14.18
N GLU A 295 11.82 6.14 14.76
CA GLU A 295 12.69 5.08 14.20
C GLU A 295 12.26 4.59 12.80
N GLU A 296 10.96 4.72 12.47
CA GLU A 296 10.45 4.38 11.14
C GLU A 296 10.73 5.46 10.07
N SER A 297 11.22 6.64 10.45
CA SER A 297 11.27 7.81 9.55
C SER A 297 12.65 8.42 9.39
N VAL A 298 13.51 8.34 10.42
CA VAL A 298 14.83 8.97 10.45
C VAL A 298 15.82 8.13 11.25
N ALA A 299 17.09 8.20 10.88
CA ALA A 299 18.21 7.60 11.57
C ALA A 299 19.10 8.66 12.26
N ILE A 300 19.94 8.22 13.19
CA ILE A 300 20.98 9.09 13.78
C ILE A 300 21.97 9.50 12.68
N GLY A 301 22.22 10.80 12.57
CA GLY A 301 23.05 11.42 11.53
C GLY A 301 22.25 12.03 10.38
N ASP A 302 20.94 11.76 10.29
CA ASP A 302 20.11 12.36 9.25
C ASP A 302 20.02 13.88 9.41
N VAL A 303 20.11 14.59 8.29
CA VAL A 303 19.96 16.04 8.24
C VAL A 303 18.55 16.38 7.77
N LEU A 304 17.89 17.29 8.47
CA LEU A 304 16.55 17.77 8.16
C LEU A 304 16.59 19.27 7.89
N LYS A 305 16.00 19.71 6.79
CA LYS A 305 15.65 21.11 6.54
C LYS A 305 14.51 21.50 7.47
N VAL A 306 14.63 22.67 8.09
CA VAL A 306 13.59 23.28 8.90
C VAL A 306 12.98 24.43 8.12
N MET A 307 11.67 24.38 8.00
CA MET A 307 10.84 25.30 7.24
C MET A 307 9.79 25.89 8.19
N VAL A 308 9.74 27.22 8.27
CA VAL A 308 8.69 27.93 8.99
C VAL A 308 7.43 27.87 8.16
N LYS A 309 6.32 27.46 8.78
CA LYS A 309 5.02 27.50 8.09
C LYS A 309 4.67 28.95 7.79
N GLY A 310 4.62 29.31 6.51
CA GLY A 310 4.29 30.66 6.07
C GLY A 310 2.85 31.04 6.38
N GLU A 311 2.51 32.31 6.14
CA GLU A 311 1.11 32.72 6.14
C GLU A 311 0.34 31.95 5.06
N GLU A 312 -0.85 31.49 5.42
CA GLU A 312 -1.73 30.81 4.50
C GLU A 312 -2.24 31.82 3.45
N LEU A 313 -1.91 31.56 2.19
CA LEU A 313 -2.35 32.35 1.06
C LEU A 313 -3.80 31.97 0.76
N ILE A 314 -4.73 32.81 1.19
CA ILE A 314 -6.16 32.60 0.93
C ILE A 314 -6.54 33.37 -0.33
N ASP A 315 -7.09 32.67 -1.31
CA ASP A 315 -7.66 33.31 -2.49
C ASP A 315 -8.81 34.25 -2.07
N PRO A 316 -8.74 35.56 -2.39
CA PRO A 316 -9.68 36.54 -1.86
C PRO A 316 -11.10 36.41 -2.42
N ASP A 317 -11.27 35.76 -3.58
CA ASP A 317 -12.55 35.62 -4.26
C ASP A 317 -13.29 34.35 -3.81
N THR A 318 -12.53 33.27 -3.57
CA THR A 318 -13.07 31.94 -3.26
C THR A 318 -12.94 31.54 -1.80
N GLY A 319 -12.05 32.19 -1.03
CA GLY A 319 -11.74 31.82 0.34
C GLY A 319 -10.98 30.49 0.46
N ILE A 320 -10.52 29.92 -0.67
CA ILE A 320 -9.75 28.68 -0.71
C ILE A 320 -8.32 28.97 -0.26
N SER A 321 -7.80 28.14 0.64
CA SER A 321 -6.38 28.13 0.96
C SER A 321 -5.59 27.61 -0.24
N LEU A 322 -4.67 28.41 -0.74
CA LEU A 322 -3.70 28.07 -1.79
C LEU A 322 -2.40 27.49 -1.19
N GLY A 323 -2.41 27.16 0.11
CA GLY A 323 -1.22 26.80 0.88
C GLY A 323 -0.47 28.03 1.39
N GLY A 324 0.69 27.83 2.00
CA GLY A 324 1.56 28.91 2.46
C GLY A 324 2.97 28.75 1.90
N ASP A 325 3.67 29.87 1.68
CA ASP A 325 5.07 29.85 1.30
C ASP A 325 5.93 29.54 2.55
N ASP A 326 6.30 28.27 2.67
CA ASP A 326 7.20 27.81 3.74
C ASP A 326 8.60 28.46 3.60
N GLU A 327 9.06 29.14 4.65
CA GLU A 327 10.38 29.80 4.64
C GLU A 327 11.46 28.87 5.21
N TYR A 328 12.51 28.62 4.44
CA TYR A 328 13.65 27.83 4.93
C TYR A 328 14.48 28.61 5.94
N ILE A 329 14.64 28.06 7.16
CA ILE A 329 15.40 28.70 8.24
C ILE A 329 16.67 27.94 8.64
N GLY A 330 16.98 26.81 8.01
CA GLY A 330 18.23 26.09 8.25
C GLY A 330 18.11 24.59 8.36
N ASN A 331 19.18 23.93 8.77
CA ASN A 331 19.24 22.49 8.96
C ASN A 331 19.44 22.10 10.43
N ILE A 332 18.91 20.94 10.78
CA ILE A 332 19.13 20.22 12.05
C ILE A 332 19.65 18.81 11.74
N GLU A 333 20.46 18.23 12.62
CA GLU A 333 21.01 16.88 12.49
C GLU A 333 20.51 15.99 13.62
N VAL A 334 19.91 14.85 13.30
CA VAL A 334 19.34 13.89 14.26
C VAL A 334 20.45 13.24 15.08
N ILE A 335 20.38 13.35 16.40
CA ILE A 335 21.37 12.80 17.35
C ILE A 335 20.82 11.66 18.20
N SER A 336 19.51 11.54 18.33
CA SER A 336 18.85 10.44 19.01
C SER A 336 17.50 10.18 18.38
N VAL A 337 17.15 8.92 18.21
CA VAL A 337 15.84 8.50 17.71
C VAL A 337 15.13 7.68 18.79
N LYS A 338 13.81 7.86 18.89
CA LYS A 338 12.88 7.07 19.71
C LYS A 338 11.78 6.56 18.78
N ASP A 339 10.99 5.60 19.27
CA ASP A 339 9.85 5.01 18.54
C ASP A 339 9.00 6.03 17.76
N LYS A 340 8.61 7.15 18.38
CA LYS A 340 7.67 8.12 17.79
C LYS A 340 8.23 9.52 17.55
N TYR A 341 9.46 9.81 17.96
CA TYR A 341 10.06 11.13 17.84
C TYR A 341 11.58 11.04 17.87
N SER A 342 12.26 12.11 17.48
CA SER A 342 13.72 12.20 17.52
C SER A 342 14.15 13.56 18.08
N ILE A 343 15.40 13.59 18.50
CA ILE A 343 16.10 14.77 19.01
C ILE A 343 17.20 15.07 18.02
N ALA A 344 17.25 16.31 17.57
CA ALA A 344 18.24 16.83 16.63
C ALA A 344 18.96 18.05 17.23
N LYS A 345 20.20 18.27 16.80
CA LYS A 345 20.96 19.48 17.12
C LYS A 345 20.87 20.49 15.96
N PRO A 346 20.83 21.80 16.21
CA PRO A 346 21.01 22.82 15.18
C PRO A 346 22.33 22.65 14.43
N VAL A 347 22.29 22.73 13.09
CA VAL A 347 23.48 22.79 12.23
C VAL A 347 23.65 24.19 11.66
N SER A 348 22.58 24.73 11.07
CA SER A 348 22.64 26.01 10.35
C SER A 348 21.33 26.80 10.47
N LEU A 349 20.77 26.88 11.68
CA LEU A 349 19.52 27.60 11.93
C LEU A 349 19.74 29.11 12.03
N SER A 350 18.92 29.89 11.31
CA SER A 350 18.88 31.35 11.41
C SER A 350 18.13 31.83 12.66
N ARG A 351 17.17 31.04 13.16
CA ARG A 351 16.43 31.24 14.41
C ARG A 351 16.01 29.91 15.04
N THR A 352 15.64 29.95 16.32
CA THR A 352 15.01 28.79 16.97
C THR A 352 13.63 28.54 16.33
N PRO A 353 13.33 27.32 15.87
CA PRO A 353 12.04 27.01 15.26
C PRO A 353 10.93 26.95 16.31
N ASP A 354 9.73 27.31 15.88
CA ASP A 354 8.54 27.28 16.70
C ASP A 354 7.85 25.91 16.64
N ARG A 355 7.06 25.59 17.66
CA ARG A 355 6.26 24.36 17.65
C ARG A 355 5.29 24.39 16.47
N GLY A 356 5.35 23.36 15.63
CA GLY A 356 4.55 23.25 14.41
C GLY A 356 5.31 23.55 13.13
N ASP A 357 6.50 24.18 13.20
CA ASP A 357 7.37 24.36 12.04
C ASP A 357 7.68 23.02 11.39
N ARG A 358 7.72 23.02 10.06
CA ARG A 358 7.87 21.80 9.26
C ARG A 358 9.34 21.40 9.19
N VAL A 359 9.60 20.11 9.25
CA VAL A 359 10.92 19.53 9.01
C VAL A 359 10.86 18.56 7.84
N VAL A 360 11.87 18.58 6.98
CA VAL A 360 11.94 17.78 5.76
C VAL A 360 13.33 17.17 5.65
N SER A 361 13.42 15.84 5.57
CA SER A 361 14.70 15.16 5.42
C SER A 361 15.42 15.59 4.15
N THR A 362 16.72 15.81 4.27
CA THR A 362 17.61 16.07 3.14
C THR A 362 18.20 14.81 2.55
N ALA A 363 18.01 13.66 3.21
CA ALA A 363 18.23 12.39 2.54
C ALA A 363 17.36 12.42 1.28
N ALA A 364 17.96 12.09 0.13
CA ALA A 364 17.17 11.87 -1.07
C ALA A 364 16.07 10.87 -0.70
N ALA A 365 14.83 11.11 -1.17
CA ALA A 365 13.87 10.01 -1.18
C ALA A 365 14.60 8.84 -1.83
N GLU A 366 14.65 7.68 -1.18
CA GLU A 366 15.20 6.50 -1.84
C GLU A 366 14.49 6.42 -3.18
N PRO A 367 15.20 6.66 -4.31
CA PRO A 367 14.54 6.78 -5.58
C PRO A 367 13.81 5.47 -5.78
N MET A 368 12.51 5.55 -6.06
CA MET A 368 11.74 4.36 -6.38
C MET A 368 12.43 3.69 -7.57
N GLU A 369 13.11 2.58 -7.31
CA GLU A 369 13.84 1.88 -8.35
C GLU A 369 12.89 0.96 -9.11
N TYR A 370 12.96 1.07 -10.44
CA TYR A 370 12.15 0.30 -11.36
C TYR A 370 13.06 -0.45 -12.34
N ALA A 371 12.60 -1.61 -12.80
CA ALA A 371 13.27 -2.27 -13.91
C ALA A 371 13.13 -1.43 -15.19
N ASP A 372 14.17 -1.39 -16.04
CA ASP A 372 14.10 -0.68 -17.33
C ASP A 372 12.98 -1.20 -18.24
N ARG A 373 12.70 -2.51 -18.16
CA ARG A 373 11.66 -3.19 -18.96
C ARG A 373 11.19 -4.47 -18.29
N TRP A 374 9.97 -4.86 -18.60
CA TRP A 374 9.46 -6.19 -18.26
C TRP A 374 10.18 -7.27 -19.09
N SER A 375 10.63 -8.33 -18.41
CA SER A 375 11.17 -9.52 -19.09
C SER A 375 10.86 -10.78 -18.29
N THR A 376 10.10 -11.71 -18.86
CA THR A 376 9.98 -13.05 -18.29
C THR A 376 11.22 -13.87 -18.68
N LYS A 377 11.84 -14.56 -17.72
CA LYS A 377 12.84 -15.57 -18.07
C LYS A 377 12.14 -16.63 -18.92
N ARG A 378 12.51 -16.74 -20.19
CA ARG A 378 12.05 -17.84 -21.05
C ARG A 378 12.46 -19.16 -20.36
N ARG A 379 11.49 -19.98 -19.94
CA ARG A 379 11.74 -21.40 -19.60
C ARG A 379 12.49 -22.00 -20.79
N ARG A 380 13.71 -22.47 -20.56
CA ARG A 380 14.45 -23.30 -21.51
C ARG A 380 13.87 -24.70 -21.54
#